data_AF-A0A2Y9MJC6-F1
#
_entry.id   AF-A0A2Y9MJC6-F1
#
_cell.length_a   1.000
_cell.length_b   1.000
_cell.length_c   1.000
_cell.angle_alpha   90.00
_cell.angle_beta   90.00
_cell.angle_gamma   90.00
#
_symmetry.space_group_name_H-M   'P 1'
#
loop_
_entity.id
_entity.type
_entity.pdbx_description
1 polymer ?
#
loop_
_entity_poly.entity_id
_entity_poly.type
_entity_poly.pdbx_seq_one_letter_code
_entity_poly.pdbx_strand_id
1 'polypeptide(L)'
;METPPVNPVGEKDTSQPQQQWEKNLDLTTQIRQQPRDPPTEILELRVSPDSDSQILENPQETEKLAAGLEGDSRSHGSASEVPEPLQASDLWYCPDGSFVKKIIIRGHGLDKPKLGSRCRVQAFGFTLGSGLPEGWTELTMGLGPWREETWGELIEKCLESMCQGEQAELQLPGCSGPPVRLTLASFTKGRDSWELEATEKEALAREERARGTELFRAGNPESAARCYGRALRLLLTLPPPGSPERTVLHANLAACQLLLGQPHLAAQSCDRVLEREPGHLKALYRRGVAQAALGNLEKATADLKKVLAVDPKNRAAQEELGKVIIQGKKQDAGLAQGLRKMFG
;
A
#
# COMPACT_ATOMS: atom_id res chain seq x y z
N MET A 1 -7.22 -74.49 -6.48
CA MET A 1 -5.77 -74.77 -6.36
C MET A 1 -5.12 -73.93 -7.44
N GLU A 2 -4.30 -72.90 -7.26
CA GLU A 2 -3.57 -72.33 -6.12
C GLU A 2 -3.38 -70.82 -6.42
N THR A 3 -3.17 -70.02 -5.38
CA THR A 3 -2.77 -68.59 -5.43
C THR A 3 -1.28 -68.41 -5.78
N PRO A 4 -0.88 -67.20 -6.24
CA PRO A 4 0.43 -66.63 -5.88
C PRO A 4 0.30 -65.30 -5.11
N PRO A 5 1.38 -64.82 -4.45
CA PRO A 5 1.30 -64.06 -3.21
C PRO A 5 1.30 -62.53 -3.35
N VAL A 6 0.79 -61.91 -2.27
CA VAL A 6 0.74 -60.48 -1.98
C VAL A 6 2.13 -59.94 -1.58
N ASN A 7 2.50 -58.76 -2.08
CA ASN A 7 3.56 -57.92 -1.53
C ASN A 7 2.96 -56.61 -0.97
N PRO A 8 3.45 -56.07 0.15
CA PRO A 8 2.83 -54.94 0.85
C PRO A 8 3.26 -53.58 0.28
N VAL A 9 2.32 -52.64 0.29
CA VAL A 9 2.49 -51.23 -0.07
C VAL A 9 3.34 -50.52 1.00
N GLY A 10 4.44 -49.93 0.58
CA GLY A 10 5.28 -49.05 1.40
C GLY A 10 4.61 -47.71 1.71
N GLU A 11 4.77 -47.28 2.95
CA GLU A 11 4.36 -45.99 3.49
C GLU A 11 4.99 -44.83 2.70
N LYS A 12 4.17 -43.85 2.30
CA LYS A 12 4.64 -42.57 1.76
C LYS A 12 4.83 -41.58 2.90
N ASP A 13 6.09 -41.24 3.09
CA ASP A 13 6.71 -40.24 3.94
C ASP A 13 5.97 -38.87 3.95
N THR A 14 5.46 -38.45 5.11
CA THR A 14 4.71 -37.20 5.34
C THR A 14 5.59 -36.00 5.73
N SER A 15 6.88 -36.04 5.46
CA SER A 15 7.87 -35.09 6.01
C SER A 15 8.01 -33.74 5.27
N GLN A 16 7.33 -33.52 4.14
CA GLN A 16 7.53 -32.32 3.31
C GLN A 16 6.85 -31.01 3.77
N PRO A 17 5.66 -30.99 4.42
CA PRO A 17 5.05 -29.74 4.88
C PRO A 17 5.83 -29.07 6.01
N GLN A 18 6.66 -29.84 6.74
CA GLN A 18 7.41 -29.33 7.88
C GLN A 18 8.61 -28.44 7.48
N GLN A 19 9.41 -28.87 6.51
CA GLN A 19 10.59 -28.08 6.10
C GLN A 19 10.23 -26.74 5.44
N GLN A 20 9.00 -26.61 4.91
CA GLN A 20 8.53 -25.38 4.29
C GLN A 20 7.96 -24.36 5.28
N TRP A 21 7.60 -24.77 6.53
CA TRP A 21 7.25 -23.80 7.57
C TRP A 21 8.48 -23.17 8.21
N GLU A 22 9.55 -23.93 8.45
CA GLU A 22 10.80 -23.43 9.04
C GLU A 22 11.42 -22.35 8.15
N LYS A 23 11.53 -22.63 6.84
CA LYS A 23 12.13 -21.69 5.87
C LYS A 23 11.37 -20.36 5.76
N ASN A 24 10.04 -20.37 5.86
CA ASN A 24 9.24 -19.14 5.77
C ASN A 24 9.28 -18.33 7.08
N LEU A 25 9.50 -18.99 8.22
CA LEU A 25 9.65 -18.38 9.53
C LEU A 25 11.04 -17.73 9.70
N ASP A 26 12.08 -18.37 9.16
CA ASP A 26 13.43 -17.82 9.12
C ASP A 26 13.51 -16.54 8.28
N LEU A 27 12.82 -16.48 7.13
CA LEU A 27 12.73 -15.23 6.34
C LEU A 27 12.09 -14.08 7.12
N THR A 28 11.03 -14.36 7.89
CA THR A 28 10.35 -13.33 8.70
C THR A 28 11.20 -12.88 9.91
N THR A 29 12.06 -13.77 10.41
CA THR A 29 12.95 -13.50 11.55
C THR A 29 14.22 -12.76 11.12
N GLN A 30 14.78 -13.09 9.94
CA GLN A 30 15.97 -12.44 9.38
C GLN A 30 15.74 -10.98 8.97
N ILE A 31 14.56 -10.64 8.42
CA ILE A 31 14.22 -9.26 8.05
C ILE A 31 14.15 -8.33 9.29
N ARG A 32 13.78 -8.87 10.46
CA ARG A 32 13.66 -8.11 11.72
C ARG A 32 15.01 -7.72 12.35
N GLN A 33 16.12 -8.34 11.92
CA GLN A 33 17.43 -8.17 12.55
C GLN A 33 18.34 -7.11 11.91
N GLN A 34 17.90 -6.40 10.86
CA GLN A 34 18.70 -5.31 10.30
C GLN A 34 18.55 -4.02 11.12
N PRO A 35 19.64 -3.44 11.66
CA PRO A 35 19.60 -2.10 12.24
C PRO A 35 19.36 -1.08 11.12
N ARG A 36 18.36 -0.21 11.29
CA ARG A 36 18.21 0.99 10.47
C ARG A 36 18.96 2.13 11.14
N ASP A 37 20.21 2.33 10.75
CA ASP A 37 20.88 3.61 10.98
C ASP A 37 20.53 4.58 9.83
N PRO A 38 20.28 5.88 10.10
CA PRO A 38 20.05 6.87 9.06
C PRO A 38 21.39 7.30 8.43
N PRO A 39 21.51 7.40 7.09
CA PRO A 39 22.68 8.04 6.50
C PRO A 39 22.54 9.56 6.56
N THR A 40 23.27 10.18 7.49
CA THR A 40 23.53 11.63 7.51
C THR A 40 24.83 11.87 6.75
N GLU A 41 24.75 12.22 5.46
CA GLU A 41 25.87 12.85 4.75
C GLU A 41 25.57 14.34 4.58
N ILE A 42 26.22 15.13 5.43
CA ILE A 42 26.30 16.59 5.35
C ILE A 42 27.48 16.91 4.43
N LEU A 43 27.22 17.45 3.24
CA LEU A 43 28.21 18.16 2.45
C LEU A 43 28.09 19.66 2.78
N GLU A 44 28.99 20.14 3.63
CA GLU A 44 29.20 21.56 3.88
C GLU A 44 29.78 22.23 2.62
N LEU A 45 29.10 23.24 2.09
CA LEU A 45 29.75 24.32 1.37
C LEU A 45 29.34 25.64 2.02
N ARG A 46 30.30 26.18 2.77
CA ARG A 46 30.29 27.50 3.41
C ARG A 46 30.19 28.60 2.35
N VAL A 47 29.20 29.48 2.48
CA VAL A 47 29.38 30.94 2.36
C VAL A 47 28.40 31.62 3.31
N SER A 48 28.94 32.39 4.25
CA SER A 48 28.26 33.39 5.09
C SER A 48 29.01 34.71 4.88
N PRO A 49 28.55 35.85 5.44
CA PRO A 49 27.19 36.41 5.43
C PRO A 49 27.25 37.91 5.03
N ASP A 50 26.10 38.57 4.90
CA ASP A 50 25.96 39.96 5.36
C ASP A 50 24.50 40.22 5.78
N SER A 51 24.30 40.34 7.10
CA SER A 51 23.78 41.49 7.85
C SER A 51 22.88 42.48 7.08
N ASP A 52 21.78 43.04 7.57
CA ASP A 52 21.35 43.26 8.96
C ASP A 52 19.92 43.88 8.97
N SER A 53 19.21 43.67 10.08
CA SER A 53 18.18 44.56 10.71
C SER A 53 16.95 45.06 9.90
N GLN A 54 15.73 44.61 10.21
CA GLN A 54 14.80 45.02 11.31
C GLN A 54 13.90 46.24 11.00
N ILE A 55 12.57 45.98 11.04
CA ILE A 55 11.50 46.69 11.81
C ILE A 55 11.29 48.19 11.44
N LEU A 56 10.12 48.69 11.01
CA LEU A 56 8.84 48.82 11.72
C LEU A 56 7.78 49.46 10.79
N GLU A 57 6.51 49.17 11.08
CA GLU A 57 5.27 49.87 10.70
C GLU A 57 5.40 51.41 10.84
N ASN A 58 4.62 52.28 10.16
CA ASN A 58 3.16 52.39 10.15
C ASN A 58 2.72 53.56 9.19
N PRO A 59 1.47 54.09 9.18
CA PRO A 59 0.56 53.97 8.04
C PRO A 59 0.01 55.34 7.53
N GLN A 60 -0.98 55.28 6.62
CA GLN A 60 -1.91 56.38 6.24
C GLN A 60 -1.24 57.54 5.46
N GLU A 61 -1.84 58.18 4.46
CA GLU A 61 -3.22 58.62 4.31
C GLU A 61 -3.40 59.25 2.90
N THR A 62 -4.65 59.30 2.41
CA THR A 62 -5.20 60.35 1.50
C THR A 62 -4.64 60.50 0.08
N GLU A 63 -5.37 60.92 -0.95
CA GLU A 63 -6.79 61.15 -1.23
C GLU A 63 -6.89 61.36 -2.77
N LYS A 64 -8.01 60.91 -3.34
CA LYS A 64 -8.84 61.58 -4.36
C LYS A 64 -8.30 62.00 -5.74
N LEU A 65 -9.11 61.58 -6.74
CA LEU A 65 -9.77 62.38 -7.81
C LEU A 65 -8.87 63.25 -8.71
N ALA A 66 -9.05 63.38 -10.01
CA ALA A 66 -9.96 62.82 -11.01
C ALA A 66 -9.50 63.41 -12.36
N ALA A 67 -9.95 62.76 -13.44
CA ALA A 67 -10.34 63.36 -14.72
C ALA A 67 -9.29 63.82 -15.75
N GLY A 68 -9.49 63.27 -16.96
CA GLY A 68 -9.27 63.88 -18.28
C GLY A 68 -7.86 63.72 -18.84
N LEU A 69 -7.63 63.56 -20.14
CA LEU A 69 -8.44 63.52 -21.36
C LEU A 69 -7.49 62.97 -22.46
N GLU A 70 -8.06 62.27 -23.44
CA GLU A 70 -7.66 62.11 -24.85
C GLU A 70 -6.17 62.03 -25.27
N GLY A 71 -5.85 61.03 -26.11
CA GLY A 71 -4.68 61.05 -26.97
C GLY A 71 -4.37 59.72 -27.65
N ASP A 72 -4.80 59.58 -28.90
CA ASP A 72 -4.37 58.56 -29.87
C ASP A 72 -2.84 58.39 -29.92
N SER A 73 -2.35 57.16 -30.11
CA SER A 73 -1.29 56.80 -31.07
C SER A 73 -0.88 55.33 -30.99
N ARG A 74 -0.88 54.68 -32.15
CA ARG A 74 -0.40 53.30 -32.41
C ARG A 74 1.06 53.10 -31.99
N SER A 75 1.38 51.91 -31.45
CA SER A 75 2.60 51.18 -31.83
C SER A 75 2.52 49.70 -31.45
N HIS A 76 3.04 48.88 -32.34
CA HIS A 76 3.20 47.43 -32.22
C HIS A 76 4.07 47.07 -31.02
N GLY A 77 3.64 46.06 -30.26
CA GLY A 77 4.46 45.43 -29.22
C GLY A 77 3.98 44.01 -29.00
N SER A 78 4.79 43.05 -29.45
CA SER A 78 4.68 41.61 -29.17
C SER A 78 4.48 41.37 -27.68
N ALA A 79 3.24 41.08 -27.26
CA ALA A 79 2.96 40.64 -25.91
C ALA A 79 3.25 39.14 -25.82
N SER A 80 4.33 38.79 -25.13
CA SER A 80 4.50 37.48 -24.51
C SER A 80 3.22 37.14 -23.75
N GLU A 81 2.55 36.07 -24.16
CA GLU A 81 1.45 35.48 -23.41
C GLU A 81 1.96 35.07 -22.03
N VAL A 82 1.55 35.83 -21.03
CA VAL A 82 1.60 35.40 -19.63
C VAL A 82 0.63 34.23 -19.52
N PRO A 83 1.03 33.05 -18.99
CA PRO A 83 0.10 31.94 -18.82
C PRO A 83 -1.07 32.40 -17.95
N GLU A 84 -2.29 32.27 -18.48
CA GLU A 84 -3.50 32.58 -17.74
C GLU A 84 -3.51 31.86 -16.38
N PRO A 85 -3.96 32.53 -15.29
CA PRO A 85 -4.07 31.88 -13.99
C PRO A 85 -5.04 30.72 -14.08
N LEU A 86 -4.55 29.53 -13.71
CA LEU A 86 -5.28 28.26 -13.79
C LEU A 86 -6.65 28.37 -13.12
N GLN A 87 -7.72 28.15 -13.88
CA GLN A 87 -9.06 28.08 -13.34
C GLN A 87 -9.22 26.79 -12.53
N ALA A 88 -9.87 26.87 -11.36
CA ALA A 88 -10.11 25.73 -10.48
C ALA A 88 -10.84 24.55 -11.17
N SER A 89 -11.46 24.78 -12.32
CA SER A 89 -12.11 23.76 -13.15
C SER A 89 -11.18 22.72 -13.76
N ASP A 90 -9.87 22.98 -13.81
CA ASP A 90 -8.90 22.09 -14.47
C ASP A 90 -8.11 21.23 -13.48
N LEU A 91 -8.43 21.33 -12.18
CA LEU A 91 -7.85 20.49 -11.12
C LEU A 91 -8.84 19.43 -10.68
N TRP A 92 -8.36 18.19 -10.59
CA TRP A 92 -9.08 17.07 -10.01
C TRP A 92 -8.26 16.50 -8.85
N TYR A 93 -8.89 16.38 -7.69
CA TYR A 93 -8.26 15.89 -6.47
C TYR A 93 -8.58 14.41 -6.31
N CYS A 94 -7.55 13.58 -6.15
CA CYS A 94 -7.79 12.17 -5.87
C CYS A 94 -8.48 12.04 -4.50
N PRO A 95 -9.58 11.27 -4.37
CA PRO A 95 -10.36 11.21 -3.13
C PRO A 95 -9.57 10.76 -1.89
N ASP A 96 -8.50 9.99 -2.07
CA ASP A 96 -7.62 9.53 -0.99
C ASP A 96 -6.42 10.47 -0.73
N GLY A 97 -6.35 11.61 -1.43
CA GLY A 97 -5.28 12.58 -1.32
C GLY A 97 -3.95 12.16 -1.96
N SER A 98 -3.91 11.04 -2.70
CA SER A 98 -2.65 10.51 -3.24
C SER A 98 -2.01 11.37 -4.33
N PHE A 99 -2.80 12.14 -5.09
CA PHE A 99 -2.31 13.09 -6.08
C PHE A 99 -3.35 14.15 -6.43
N VAL A 100 -2.88 15.23 -7.05
CA VAL A 100 -3.70 16.22 -7.75
C VAL A 100 -3.44 16.07 -9.24
N LYS A 101 -4.51 15.92 -10.02
CA LYS A 101 -4.48 15.83 -11.48
C LYS A 101 -4.82 17.19 -12.07
N LYS A 102 -3.88 17.77 -12.81
CA LYS A 102 -4.10 18.98 -13.60
C LYS A 102 -4.40 18.60 -15.04
N ILE A 103 -5.62 18.88 -15.49
CA ILE A 103 -6.08 18.58 -16.85
C ILE A 103 -5.47 19.63 -17.79
N ILE A 104 -4.66 19.18 -18.75
CA ILE A 104 -4.01 20.02 -19.77
C ILE A 104 -4.86 20.05 -21.04
N ILE A 105 -5.34 18.89 -21.47
CA ILE A 105 -6.27 18.74 -22.59
C ILE A 105 -7.48 17.98 -22.09
N ARG A 106 -8.67 18.56 -22.24
CA ARG A 106 -9.92 17.88 -21.87
C ARG A 106 -10.20 16.75 -22.85
N GLY A 107 -10.50 15.58 -22.30
CA GLY A 107 -10.99 14.45 -23.08
C GLY A 107 -12.43 14.67 -23.56
N HIS A 108 -12.92 13.73 -24.36
CA HIS A 108 -14.28 13.68 -24.87
C HIS A 108 -14.99 12.41 -24.43
N GLY A 109 -16.32 12.45 -24.46
CA GLY A 109 -17.17 11.36 -23.97
C GLY A 109 -17.31 11.35 -22.44
N LEU A 110 -18.19 10.47 -21.97
CA LEU A 110 -18.48 10.28 -20.55
C LEU A 110 -17.92 8.96 -20.01
N ASP A 111 -17.61 8.02 -20.92
CA ASP A 111 -17.04 6.74 -20.55
C ASP A 111 -15.60 6.91 -20.07
N LYS A 112 -15.23 6.05 -19.11
CA LYS A 112 -13.89 6.01 -18.52
C LYS A 112 -13.37 4.58 -18.49
N PRO A 113 -12.04 4.38 -18.48
CA PRO A 113 -11.44 3.08 -18.24
C PRO A 113 -11.96 2.41 -16.97
N LYS A 114 -12.25 1.11 -17.06
CA LYS A 114 -12.67 0.26 -15.95
C LYS A 114 -11.86 -1.02 -15.93
N LEU A 115 -12.03 -1.88 -14.93
CA LEU A 115 -11.39 -3.19 -14.87
C LEU A 115 -11.51 -3.96 -16.21
N GLY A 116 -10.38 -4.39 -16.76
CA GLY A 116 -10.31 -5.08 -18.05
C GLY A 116 -10.30 -4.17 -19.29
N SER A 117 -10.49 -2.85 -19.16
CA SER A 117 -10.26 -1.91 -20.27
C SER A 117 -8.81 -1.98 -20.74
N ARG A 118 -8.60 -2.14 -22.05
CA ARG A 118 -7.30 -1.95 -22.68
C ARG A 118 -7.15 -0.48 -23.02
N CYS A 119 -6.14 0.18 -22.46
CA CYS A 119 -5.89 1.60 -22.60
C CYS A 119 -4.60 1.83 -23.38
N ARG A 120 -4.67 2.66 -24.41
CA ARG A 120 -3.48 3.17 -25.10
C ARG A 120 -3.10 4.49 -24.47
N VAL A 121 -1.95 4.50 -23.77
CA VAL A 121 -1.51 5.63 -22.96
C VAL A 121 -0.14 6.12 -23.40
N GLN A 122 0.12 7.41 -23.20
CA GLN A 122 1.44 8.00 -23.35
C GLN A 122 1.92 8.53 -22.01
N ALA A 123 3.10 8.12 -21.59
CA ALA A 123 3.68 8.45 -20.29
C ALA A 123 4.99 9.23 -20.47
N PHE A 124 5.17 10.32 -19.72
CA PHE A 124 6.42 11.11 -19.66
C PHE A 124 6.74 11.57 -18.24
N GLY A 125 8.04 11.66 -17.91
CA GLY A 125 8.48 12.24 -16.64
C GLY A 125 8.52 11.25 -15.48
N PHE A 126 8.42 9.95 -15.74
CA PHE A 126 8.59 8.88 -14.73
C PHE A 126 10.08 8.64 -14.46
N THR A 127 10.76 9.60 -13.83
CA THR A 127 12.23 9.57 -13.63
C THR A 127 12.67 8.92 -12.33
N LEU A 128 11.77 8.74 -11.35
CA LEU A 128 12.04 7.97 -10.13
C LEU A 128 11.56 6.53 -10.31
N GLY A 129 12.48 5.64 -10.70
CA GLY A 129 12.46 4.18 -10.50
C GLY A 129 11.14 3.43 -10.77
N SER A 130 11.13 2.61 -11.82
CA SER A 130 10.04 1.70 -12.22
C SER A 130 8.70 2.45 -12.41
N GLY A 131 8.52 3.08 -13.56
CA GLY A 131 7.22 3.57 -14.02
C GLY A 131 6.95 3.06 -15.44
N LEU A 132 5.82 3.46 -16.02
CA LEU A 132 5.54 3.14 -17.43
C LEU A 132 6.70 3.58 -18.33
N PRO A 133 7.06 2.79 -19.36
CA PRO A 133 8.10 3.18 -20.30
C PRO A 133 7.73 4.52 -20.94
N GLU A 134 8.73 5.41 -21.07
CA GLU A 134 8.50 6.70 -21.70
C GLU A 134 7.99 6.51 -23.13
N GLY A 135 6.93 7.24 -23.47
CA GLY A 135 6.27 7.15 -24.76
C GLY A 135 4.98 6.33 -24.70
N TRP A 136 4.62 5.76 -25.86
CA TRP A 136 3.34 5.08 -26.05
C TRP A 136 3.40 3.63 -25.58
N THR A 137 2.41 3.22 -24.81
CA THR A 137 2.25 1.85 -24.33
C THR A 137 0.78 1.46 -24.23
N GLU A 138 0.52 0.16 -24.27
CA GLU A 138 -0.81 -0.41 -24.03
C GLU A 138 -0.80 -1.14 -22.70
N LEU A 139 -1.78 -0.82 -21.86
CA LEU A 139 -1.97 -1.47 -20.57
C LEU A 139 -3.41 -1.93 -20.42
N THR A 140 -3.64 -2.89 -19.52
CA THR A 140 -4.99 -3.34 -19.20
C THR A 140 -5.30 -2.98 -17.75
N MET A 141 -6.39 -2.25 -17.54
CA MET A 141 -6.84 -1.84 -16.20
C MET A 141 -7.02 -3.07 -15.29
N GLY A 142 -6.47 -3.01 -14.08
CA GLY A 142 -6.50 -4.08 -13.10
C GLY A 142 -5.63 -5.31 -13.40
N LEU A 143 -4.94 -5.37 -14.54
CA LEU A 143 -4.20 -6.56 -14.97
C LEU A 143 -2.76 -6.21 -15.40
N GLY A 144 -1.83 -7.16 -15.19
CA GLY A 144 -0.45 -7.05 -15.64
C GLY A 144 0.56 -6.47 -14.62
N PRO A 145 1.86 -6.53 -14.95
CA PRO A 145 2.97 -6.27 -14.02
C PRO A 145 3.22 -4.77 -13.76
N TRP A 146 2.79 -3.88 -14.66
CA TRP A 146 2.92 -2.41 -14.50
C TRP A 146 2.26 -1.86 -13.22
N ARG A 147 1.37 -2.67 -12.60
CA ARG A 147 0.66 -2.34 -11.36
C ARG A 147 1.48 -2.53 -10.09
N GLU A 148 2.58 -3.27 -10.18
CA GLU A 148 3.41 -3.66 -9.04
C GLU A 148 4.53 -2.65 -8.77
N GLU A 149 4.78 -1.79 -9.76
CA GLU A 149 5.68 -0.66 -9.68
C GLU A 149 5.08 0.48 -8.86
N THR A 150 5.94 1.36 -8.34
CA THR A 150 5.58 2.49 -7.45
C THR A 150 4.43 3.35 -8.01
N TRP A 151 4.36 3.47 -9.33
CA TRP A 151 3.39 4.30 -10.03
C TRP A 151 2.09 3.60 -10.42
N GLY A 152 2.03 2.27 -10.36
CA GLY A 152 0.93 1.49 -10.93
C GLY A 152 -0.45 1.89 -10.41
N GLU A 153 -0.59 2.03 -9.09
CA GLU A 153 -1.87 2.41 -8.46
C GLU A 153 -2.26 3.87 -8.76
N LEU A 154 -1.27 4.77 -8.83
CA LEU A 154 -1.50 6.19 -9.16
C LEU A 154 -1.98 6.32 -10.60
N ILE A 155 -1.32 5.62 -11.53
CA ILE A 155 -1.70 5.58 -12.93
C ILE A 155 -3.09 4.98 -13.08
N GLU A 156 -3.38 3.86 -12.41
CA GLU A 156 -4.70 3.22 -12.48
C GLU A 156 -5.81 4.18 -12.03
N LYS A 157 -5.66 4.81 -10.85
CA LYS A 157 -6.60 5.83 -10.35
C LYS A 157 -6.73 7.04 -11.27
N CYS A 158 -5.62 7.47 -11.86
CA CYS A 158 -5.62 8.57 -12.82
C CYS A 158 -6.45 8.20 -14.04
N LEU A 159 -6.19 7.05 -14.65
CA LEU A 159 -6.91 6.58 -15.83
C LEU A 159 -8.41 6.38 -15.56
N GLU A 160 -8.80 5.85 -14.39
CA GLU A 160 -10.22 5.73 -13.99
C GLU A 160 -10.94 7.08 -13.91
N SER A 161 -10.19 8.19 -13.79
CA SER A 161 -10.75 9.54 -13.77
C SER A 161 -10.76 10.23 -15.14
N MET A 162 -10.04 9.70 -16.13
CA MET A 162 -9.81 10.33 -17.44
C MET A 162 -10.86 9.96 -18.49
N CYS A 163 -11.18 10.90 -19.37
CA CYS A 163 -11.93 10.64 -20.60
C CYS A 163 -10.99 10.37 -21.79
N GLN A 164 -11.54 9.80 -22.88
CA GLN A 164 -10.75 9.54 -24.08
C GLN A 164 -10.17 10.84 -24.66
N GLY A 165 -8.90 10.82 -25.05
CA GLY A 165 -8.16 11.98 -25.56
C GLY A 165 -7.68 12.95 -24.47
N GLU A 166 -7.94 12.70 -23.19
CA GLU A 166 -7.49 13.57 -22.10
C GLU A 166 -5.96 13.51 -21.93
N GLN A 167 -5.36 14.66 -21.64
CA GLN A 167 -3.98 14.78 -21.20
C GLN A 167 -3.93 15.48 -19.86
N ALA A 168 -3.20 14.93 -18.90
CA ALA A 168 -3.09 15.47 -17.57
C ALA A 168 -1.67 15.38 -17.00
N GLU A 169 -1.36 16.30 -16.10
CA GLU A 169 -0.17 16.28 -15.26
C GLU A 169 -0.54 15.86 -13.85
N LEU A 170 0.20 14.89 -13.30
CA LEU A 170 0.06 14.43 -11.93
C LEU A 170 1.04 15.17 -11.02
N GLN A 171 0.50 15.73 -9.94
CA GLN A 171 1.25 16.36 -8.87
C GLN A 171 1.12 15.52 -7.60
N LEU A 172 2.25 14.99 -7.12
CA LEU A 172 2.30 14.19 -5.89
C LEU A 172 2.60 15.07 -4.67
N PRO A 173 1.89 14.89 -3.54
CA PRO A 173 2.20 15.58 -2.31
C PRO A 173 3.64 15.29 -1.86
N GLY A 174 4.43 16.34 -1.61
CA GLY A 174 5.79 16.22 -1.08
C GLY A 174 6.87 15.86 -2.12
N CYS A 175 6.54 15.73 -3.41
CA CYS A 175 7.52 15.55 -4.47
C CYS A 175 7.75 16.86 -5.23
N SER A 176 8.99 17.36 -5.25
CA SER A 176 9.41 18.52 -6.06
C SER A 176 9.99 18.11 -7.43
N GLY A 177 9.64 16.92 -7.92
CA GLY A 177 10.12 16.39 -9.20
C GLY A 177 9.44 17.05 -10.41
N PRO A 178 9.94 16.79 -11.64
CA PRO A 178 9.26 17.23 -12.85
C PRO A 178 7.82 16.66 -12.90
N PRO A 179 6.85 17.39 -13.45
CA PRO A 179 5.47 16.93 -13.50
C PRO A 179 5.37 15.67 -14.36
N VAL A 180 4.75 14.63 -13.81
CA VAL A 180 4.47 13.39 -14.54
C VAL A 180 3.29 13.65 -15.47
N ARG A 181 3.46 13.41 -16.77
CA ARG A 181 2.40 13.62 -17.76
C ARG A 181 1.86 12.30 -18.28
N LEU A 182 0.54 12.21 -18.33
CA LEU A 182 -0.19 11.05 -18.83
C LEU A 182 -1.22 11.49 -19.87
N THR A 183 -1.20 10.83 -21.02
CA THR A 183 -2.20 11.01 -22.09
C THR A 183 -2.97 9.71 -22.27
N LEU A 184 -4.30 9.76 -22.25
CA LEU A 184 -5.17 8.63 -22.58
C LEU A 184 -5.67 8.79 -24.02
N ALA A 185 -5.08 8.08 -24.99
CA ALA A 185 -5.50 8.22 -26.39
C ALA A 185 -6.83 7.54 -26.68
N SER A 186 -7.00 6.31 -26.20
CA SER A 186 -8.19 5.49 -26.41
C SER A 186 -8.25 4.35 -25.41
N PHE A 187 -9.44 3.80 -25.19
CA PHE A 187 -9.61 2.60 -24.39
C PHE A 187 -10.77 1.74 -24.88
N THR A 188 -10.72 0.44 -24.59
CA THR A 188 -11.85 -0.47 -24.82
C THR A 188 -12.81 -0.44 -23.63
N LYS A 189 -14.11 -0.71 -23.88
CA LYS A 189 -15.09 -0.86 -22.81
C LYS A 189 -14.62 -1.91 -21.80
N GLY A 190 -14.51 -1.51 -20.54
CA GLY A 190 -14.22 -2.41 -19.41
C GLY A 190 -15.51 -2.86 -18.76
N ARG A 191 -15.40 -3.54 -17.61
CA ARG A 191 -16.55 -4.02 -16.84
C ARG A 191 -16.54 -3.43 -15.45
N ASP A 192 -17.73 -3.13 -14.94
CA ASP A 192 -17.88 -2.76 -13.54
C ASP A 192 -17.77 -3.99 -12.64
N SER A 193 -17.39 -3.78 -11.38
CA SER A 193 -17.24 -4.87 -10.42
C SER A 193 -18.54 -5.66 -10.17
N TRP A 194 -19.73 -5.06 -10.37
CA TRP A 194 -21.01 -5.75 -10.23
C TRP A 194 -21.44 -6.51 -11.49
N GLU A 195 -20.84 -6.23 -12.65
CA GLU A 195 -21.08 -6.98 -13.89
C GLU A 195 -20.28 -8.28 -13.93
N LEU A 196 -19.33 -8.46 -13.01
CA LEU A 196 -18.53 -9.67 -12.91
C LEU A 196 -19.28 -10.78 -12.18
N GLU A 197 -19.30 -11.95 -12.80
CA GLU A 197 -19.85 -13.16 -12.20
C GLU A 197 -19.02 -13.62 -11.00
N ALA A 198 -19.64 -14.38 -10.10
CA ALA A 198 -18.96 -14.87 -8.89
C ALA A 198 -17.69 -15.68 -9.22
N THR A 199 -17.77 -16.55 -10.23
CA THR A 199 -16.64 -17.38 -10.68
C THR A 199 -15.50 -16.55 -11.28
N GLU A 200 -15.82 -15.47 -11.98
CA GLU A 200 -14.82 -14.55 -12.52
C GLU A 200 -14.12 -13.77 -11.40
N LYS A 201 -14.88 -13.25 -10.43
CA LYS A 201 -14.33 -12.58 -9.24
C LYS A 201 -13.38 -13.48 -8.46
N GLU A 202 -13.75 -14.75 -8.29
CA GLU A 202 -12.89 -15.74 -7.64
C GLU A 202 -11.63 -16.05 -8.46
N ALA A 203 -11.73 -16.12 -9.79
CA ALA A 203 -10.57 -16.31 -10.66
C ALA A 203 -9.59 -15.14 -10.57
N LEU A 204 -10.09 -13.89 -10.62
CA LEU A 204 -9.28 -12.69 -10.46
C LEU A 204 -8.67 -12.58 -9.06
N ALA A 205 -9.42 -12.95 -8.02
CA ALA A 205 -8.89 -12.99 -6.65
C ALA A 205 -7.78 -14.03 -6.50
N ARG A 206 -7.91 -15.20 -7.15
CA ARG A 206 -6.86 -16.23 -7.20
C ARG A 206 -5.59 -15.72 -7.88
N GLU A 207 -5.72 -14.99 -8.97
CA GLU A 207 -4.59 -14.39 -9.69
C GLU A 207 -3.89 -13.31 -8.85
N GLU A 208 -4.64 -12.42 -8.21
CA GLU A 208 -4.10 -11.42 -7.28
C GLU A 208 -3.42 -12.09 -6.07
N ARG A 209 -3.99 -13.19 -5.55
CA ARG A 209 -3.35 -13.97 -4.48
C ARG A 209 -2.03 -14.57 -4.93
N ALA A 210 -1.98 -15.15 -6.13
CA ALA A 210 -0.77 -15.76 -6.68
C ALA A 210 0.35 -14.71 -6.81
N ARG A 211 0.05 -13.56 -7.42
CA ARG A 211 0.96 -12.41 -7.53
C ARG A 211 1.42 -11.91 -6.18
N GLY A 212 0.51 -11.70 -5.23
CA GLY A 212 0.87 -11.30 -3.86
C GLY A 212 1.81 -12.29 -3.17
N THR A 213 1.67 -13.58 -3.47
CA THR A 213 2.54 -14.62 -2.93
C THR A 213 3.94 -14.57 -3.55
N GLU A 214 4.04 -14.29 -4.84
CA GLU A 214 5.32 -14.10 -5.54
C GLU A 214 6.06 -12.87 -5.02
N LEU A 215 5.37 -11.72 -4.91
CA LEU A 215 5.93 -10.49 -4.36
C LEU A 215 6.39 -10.65 -2.90
N PHE A 216 5.63 -11.40 -2.10
CA PHE A 216 6.02 -11.71 -0.72
C PHE A 216 7.32 -12.53 -0.68
N ARG A 217 7.45 -13.54 -1.57
CA ARG A 217 8.68 -14.34 -1.69
C ARG A 217 9.86 -13.52 -2.21
N ALA A 218 9.60 -12.52 -3.05
CA ALA A 218 10.59 -11.57 -3.53
C ALA A 218 11.02 -10.52 -2.49
N GLY A 219 10.46 -10.58 -1.27
CA GLY A 219 10.81 -9.66 -0.18
C GLY A 219 10.12 -8.29 -0.27
N ASN A 220 9.06 -8.17 -1.05
CA ASN A 220 8.25 -6.96 -1.15
C ASN A 220 6.88 -7.14 -0.45
N PRO A 221 6.82 -7.00 0.89
CA PRO A 221 5.58 -7.19 1.65
C PRO A 221 4.54 -6.07 1.39
N GLU A 222 4.96 -4.90 0.94
CA GLU A 222 4.07 -3.77 0.64
C GLU A 222 3.22 -4.07 -0.61
N SER A 223 3.87 -4.38 -1.73
CA SER A 223 3.15 -4.75 -2.96
C SER A 223 2.35 -6.05 -2.77
N ALA A 224 2.87 -7.00 -1.97
CA ALA A 224 2.12 -8.20 -1.60
C ALA A 224 0.83 -7.88 -0.84
N ALA A 225 0.90 -7.02 0.19
CA ALA A 225 -0.28 -6.58 0.95
C ALA A 225 -1.33 -5.93 0.05
N ARG A 226 -0.89 -5.09 -0.92
CA ARG A 226 -1.79 -4.49 -1.92
C ARG A 226 -2.51 -5.55 -2.74
N CYS A 227 -1.80 -6.56 -3.26
CA CYS A 227 -2.41 -7.67 -4.02
C CYS A 227 -3.46 -8.42 -3.19
N TYR A 228 -3.15 -8.77 -1.95
CA TYR A 228 -4.11 -9.45 -1.07
C TYR A 228 -5.32 -8.56 -0.75
N GLY A 229 -5.13 -7.26 -0.56
CA GLY A 229 -6.21 -6.30 -0.40
C GLY A 229 -7.13 -6.24 -1.61
N ARG A 230 -6.58 -6.24 -2.84
CA ARG A 230 -7.36 -6.28 -4.08
C ARG A 230 -8.17 -7.57 -4.21
N ALA A 231 -7.56 -8.72 -3.95
CA ALA A 231 -8.24 -10.00 -3.93
C ALA A 231 -9.39 -10.01 -2.92
N LEU A 232 -9.18 -9.48 -1.71
CA LEU A 232 -10.22 -9.35 -0.69
C LEU A 232 -11.35 -8.42 -1.14
N ARG A 233 -11.07 -7.28 -1.78
CA ARG A 233 -12.11 -6.37 -2.29
C ARG A 233 -13.04 -7.08 -3.29
N LEU A 234 -12.49 -7.87 -4.20
CA LEU A 234 -13.29 -8.67 -5.13
C LEU A 234 -14.17 -9.67 -4.37
N LEU A 235 -13.57 -10.44 -3.48
CA LEU A 235 -14.29 -11.49 -2.77
C LEU A 235 -15.34 -10.93 -1.80
N LEU A 236 -15.13 -9.80 -1.14
CA LEU A 236 -16.07 -9.20 -0.19
C LEU A 236 -17.40 -8.79 -0.83
N THR A 237 -17.43 -8.57 -2.15
CA THR A 237 -18.67 -8.31 -2.89
C THR A 237 -19.55 -9.55 -3.07
N LEU A 238 -19.04 -10.75 -2.76
CA LEU A 238 -19.79 -12.01 -2.88
C LEU A 238 -20.66 -12.27 -1.63
N PRO A 239 -21.88 -12.83 -1.79
CA PRO A 239 -22.75 -13.13 -0.67
C PRO A 239 -22.16 -14.18 0.29
N PRO A 240 -22.58 -14.21 1.58
CA PRO A 240 -22.19 -15.25 2.54
C PRO A 240 -22.60 -16.67 2.07
N PRO A 241 -21.86 -17.73 2.42
CA PRO A 241 -20.73 -17.76 3.36
C PRO A 241 -19.42 -17.17 2.80
N GLY A 242 -19.39 -16.79 1.52
CA GLY A 242 -18.22 -16.26 0.83
C GLY A 242 -17.12 -17.29 0.60
N SER A 243 -16.21 -17.00 -0.33
CA SER A 243 -15.14 -17.92 -0.70
C SER A 243 -14.23 -18.30 0.50
N PRO A 244 -13.86 -19.58 0.68
CA PRO A 244 -12.89 -20.01 1.69
C PRO A 244 -11.51 -19.35 1.48
N GLU A 245 -11.24 -18.86 0.28
CA GLU A 245 -10.02 -18.15 -0.08
C GLU A 245 -9.84 -16.83 0.69
N ARG A 246 -10.94 -16.24 1.20
CA ARG A 246 -10.88 -15.09 2.10
C ARG A 246 -10.02 -15.37 3.34
N THR A 247 -10.11 -16.58 3.91
CA THR A 247 -9.30 -16.97 5.08
C THR A 247 -7.82 -16.95 4.76
N VAL A 248 -7.44 -17.53 3.62
CA VAL A 248 -6.04 -17.58 3.16
C VAL A 248 -5.49 -16.18 2.90
N LEU A 249 -6.30 -15.31 2.28
CA LEU A 249 -5.93 -13.92 2.02
C LEU A 249 -5.71 -13.13 3.31
N HIS A 250 -6.61 -13.24 4.29
CA HIS A 250 -6.43 -12.58 5.59
C HIS A 250 -5.19 -13.09 6.32
N ALA A 251 -4.91 -14.40 6.28
CA ALA A 251 -3.72 -14.97 6.88
C ALA A 251 -2.44 -14.39 6.23
N ASN A 252 -2.38 -14.35 4.90
CA ASN A 252 -1.22 -13.80 4.18
C ASN A 252 -1.07 -12.29 4.40
N LEU A 253 -2.18 -11.54 4.39
CA LEU A 253 -2.18 -10.11 4.66
C LEU A 253 -1.66 -9.81 6.07
N ALA A 254 -2.05 -10.61 7.09
CA ALA A 254 -1.53 -10.47 8.44
C ALA A 254 0.00 -10.65 8.51
N ALA A 255 0.58 -11.54 7.69
CA ALA A 255 2.03 -11.69 7.61
C ALA A 255 2.70 -10.43 7.06
N CYS A 256 2.17 -9.86 5.98
CA CYS A 256 2.69 -8.61 5.43
C CYS A 256 2.56 -7.46 6.42
N GLN A 257 1.41 -7.31 7.08
CA GLN A 257 1.15 -6.26 8.05
C GLN A 257 2.11 -6.31 9.25
N LEU A 258 2.47 -7.51 9.73
CA LEU A 258 3.51 -7.65 10.76
C LEU A 258 4.89 -7.19 10.26
N LEU A 259 5.29 -7.57 9.04
CA LEU A 259 6.55 -7.14 8.44
C LEU A 259 6.61 -5.61 8.22
N LEU A 260 5.46 -5.00 7.94
CA LEU A 260 5.32 -3.56 7.73
C LEU A 260 5.17 -2.78 9.05
N GLY A 261 5.24 -3.43 10.21
CA GLY A 261 5.12 -2.76 11.51
C GLY A 261 3.70 -2.25 11.81
N GLN A 262 2.67 -2.92 11.27
CA GLN A 262 1.25 -2.58 11.41
C GLN A 262 0.52 -3.61 12.30
N PRO A 263 0.84 -3.72 13.60
CA PRO A 263 0.33 -4.81 14.44
C PRO A 263 -1.18 -4.74 14.67
N HIS A 264 -1.78 -3.53 14.67
CA HIS A 264 -3.23 -3.37 14.81
C HIS A 264 -4.00 -4.02 13.65
N LEU A 265 -3.59 -3.78 12.41
CA LEU A 265 -4.21 -4.39 11.23
C LEU A 265 -3.94 -5.89 11.19
N ALA A 266 -2.73 -6.32 11.54
CA ALA A 266 -2.37 -7.73 11.59
C ALA A 266 -3.26 -8.52 12.56
N ALA A 267 -3.53 -7.96 13.75
CA ALA A 267 -4.43 -8.57 14.72
C ALA A 267 -5.85 -8.74 14.16
N GLN A 268 -6.42 -7.69 13.54
CA GLN A 268 -7.74 -7.75 12.92
C GLN A 268 -7.82 -8.77 11.78
N SER A 269 -6.79 -8.82 10.91
CA SER A 269 -6.68 -9.82 9.86
C SER A 269 -6.63 -11.24 10.45
N CYS A 270 -5.90 -11.46 11.54
CA CYS A 270 -5.87 -12.75 12.22
C CYS A 270 -7.22 -13.09 12.87
N ASP A 271 -7.94 -12.12 13.42
CA ASP A 271 -9.27 -12.35 13.99
C ASP A 271 -10.24 -12.87 12.92
N ARG A 272 -10.22 -12.32 11.70
CA ARG A 272 -11.01 -12.83 10.56
C ARG A 272 -10.67 -14.27 10.19
N VAL A 273 -9.41 -14.67 10.33
CA VAL A 273 -9.01 -16.07 10.12
C VAL A 273 -9.57 -16.95 11.23
N LEU A 274 -9.41 -16.54 12.49
CA LEU A 274 -9.79 -17.32 13.67
C LEU A 274 -11.31 -17.38 13.90
N GLU A 275 -12.07 -16.42 13.38
CA GLU A 275 -13.55 -16.49 13.29
C GLU A 275 -14.01 -17.71 12.49
N ARG A 276 -13.26 -18.09 11.44
CA ARG A 276 -13.58 -19.25 10.58
C ARG A 276 -12.84 -20.52 11.03
N GLU A 277 -11.58 -20.37 11.41
CA GLU A 277 -10.68 -21.46 11.76
C GLU A 277 -10.02 -21.20 13.12
N PRO A 278 -10.71 -21.45 14.25
CA PRO A 278 -10.20 -21.12 15.59
C PRO A 278 -8.87 -21.78 15.95
N GLY A 279 -8.55 -22.91 15.32
CA GLY A 279 -7.31 -23.67 15.49
C GLY A 279 -6.18 -23.30 14.53
N HIS A 280 -6.33 -22.26 13.71
CA HIS A 280 -5.33 -21.90 12.70
C HIS A 280 -4.02 -21.42 13.36
N LEU A 281 -3.04 -22.32 13.48
CA LEU A 281 -1.79 -22.09 14.22
C LEU A 281 -1.02 -20.83 13.77
N LYS A 282 -0.87 -20.60 12.46
CA LYS A 282 -0.15 -19.40 11.98
C LYS A 282 -0.87 -18.10 12.36
N ALA A 283 -2.21 -18.08 12.37
CA ALA A 283 -2.98 -16.91 12.76
C ALA A 283 -2.93 -16.68 14.27
N LEU A 284 -2.99 -17.74 15.08
CA LEU A 284 -2.76 -17.64 16.53
C LEU A 284 -1.37 -17.09 16.83
N TYR A 285 -0.32 -17.62 16.20
CA TYR A 285 1.04 -17.12 16.38
C TYR A 285 1.16 -15.65 15.96
N ARG A 286 0.71 -15.30 14.75
CA ARG A 286 0.78 -13.92 14.23
C ARG A 286 -0.04 -12.94 15.07
N ARG A 287 -1.23 -13.34 15.55
CA ARG A 287 -2.01 -12.51 16.48
C ARG A 287 -1.29 -12.36 17.80
N GLY A 288 -0.68 -13.41 18.34
CA GLY A 288 0.15 -13.33 19.54
C GLY A 288 1.28 -12.31 19.42
N VAL A 289 2.02 -12.36 18.31
CA VAL A 289 3.09 -11.38 17.99
C VAL A 289 2.52 -9.96 17.86
N ALA A 290 1.40 -9.79 17.15
CA ALA A 290 0.74 -8.49 17.02
C ALA A 290 0.28 -7.92 18.37
N GLN A 291 -0.36 -8.74 19.21
CA GLN A 291 -0.84 -8.33 20.53
C GLN A 291 0.32 -7.97 21.46
N ALA A 292 1.44 -8.69 21.38
CA ALA A 292 2.66 -8.36 22.12
C ALA A 292 3.20 -6.98 21.72
N ALA A 293 3.25 -6.68 20.41
CA ALA A 293 3.66 -5.38 19.90
C ALA A 293 2.71 -4.24 20.29
N LEU A 294 1.41 -4.54 20.50
CA LEU A 294 0.41 -3.61 21.02
C LEU A 294 0.44 -3.46 22.54
N GLY A 295 1.26 -4.23 23.25
CA GLY A 295 1.32 -4.22 24.72
C GLY A 295 0.22 -5.04 25.40
N ASN A 296 -0.61 -5.76 24.66
CA ASN A 296 -1.67 -6.63 25.20
C ASN A 296 -1.10 -8.01 25.58
N LEU A 297 -0.27 -8.03 26.63
CA LEU A 297 0.59 -9.18 26.94
C LEU A 297 -0.17 -10.43 27.39
N GLU A 298 -1.32 -10.27 28.05
CA GLU A 298 -2.16 -11.40 28.47
C GLU A 298 -2.75 -12.12 27.24
N LYS A 299 -3.25 -11.35 26.28
CA LYS A 299 -3.79 -11.88 25.01
C LYS A 299 -2.69 -12.55 24.20
N ALA A 300 -1.52 -11.90 24.11
CA ALA A 300 -0.36 -12.47 23.43
C ALA A 300 0.06 -13.81 24.04
N THR A 301 0.14 -13.87 25.37
CA THR A 301 0.48 -15.09 26.12
C THR A 301 -0.53 -16.20 25.87
N ALA A 302 -1.82 -15.89 25.88
CA ALA A 302 -2.89 -16.87 25.65
C ALA A 302 -2.79 -17.49 24.25
N ASP A 303 -2.57 -16.68 23.21
CA ASP A 303 -2.44 -17.16 21.83
C ASP A 303 -1.17 -17.99 21.63
N LEU A 304 -0.02 -17.53 22.14
CA LEU A 304 1.25 -18.27 22.02
C LEU A 304 1.23 -19.59 22.78
N LYS A 305 0.57 -19.64 23.95
CA LYS A 305 0.36 -20.91 24.68
C LYS A 305 -0.50 -21.89 23.90
N LYS A 306 -1.53 -21.44 23.17
CA LYS A 306 -2.33 -22.32 22.29
C LYS A 306 -1.48 -22.90 21.17
N VAL A 307 -0.57 -22.12 20.59
CA VAL A 307 0.38 -22.61 19.58
C VAL A 307 1.28 -23.69 20.18
N LEU A 308 1.88 -23.44 21.34
CA LEU A 308 2.78 -24.37 22.02
C LEU A 308 2.07 -25.62 22.58
N ALA A 309 0.77 -25.55 22.84
CA ALA A 309 -0.01 -26.72 23.22
C ALA A 309 -0.15 -27.74 22.08
N VAL A 310 -0.16 -27.26 20.82
CA VAL A 310 -0.25 -28.11 19.63
C VAL A 310 1.13 -28.45 19.09
N ASP A 311 2.06 -27.49 19.07
CA ASP A 311 3.44 -27.67 18.64
C ASP A 311 4.41 -27.20 19.74
N PRO A 312 4.72 -28.07 20.72
CA PRO A 312 5.62 -27.72 21.83
C PRO A 312 7.06 -27.41 21.39
N LYS A 313 7.47 -27.86 20.20
CA LYS A 313 8.83 -27.66 19.66
C LYS A 313 8.95 -26.39 18.81
N ASN A 314 7.89 -25.59 18.72
CA ASN A 314 7.90 -24.35 17.96
C ASN A 314 8.82 -23.30 18.60
N ARG A 315 10.08 -23.25 18.15
CA ARG A 315 11.10 -22.36 18.72
C ARG A 315 10.68 -20.89 18.67
N ALA A 316 10.10 -20.42 17.57
CA ALA A 316 9.70 -19.03 17.46
C ALA A 316 8.58 -18.66 18.45
N ALA A 317 7.60 -19.54 18.66
CA ALA A 317 6.56 -19.32 19.67
C ALA A 317 7.13 -19.34 21.10
N GLN A 318 8.11 -20.20 21.39
CA GLN A 318 8.80 -20.21 22.69
C GLN A 318 9.58 -18.90 22.92
N GLU A 319 10.32 -18.44 21.91
CA GLU A 319 11.11 -17.20 21.98
C GLU A 319 10.20 -15.98 22.15
N GLU A 320 9.14 -15.85 21.36
CA GLU A 320 8.18 -14.75 21.47
C GLU A 320 7.44 -14.79 22.82
N LEU A 321 7.08 -15.96 23.33
CA LEU A 321 6.48 -16.08 24.66
C LEU A 321 7.46 -15.64 25.76
N GLY A 322 8.74 -16.01 25.65
CA GLY A 322 9.79 -15.54 26.55
C GLY A 322 9.89 -14.01 26.56
N LYS A 323 9.88 -13.37 25.39
CA LYS A 323 9.88 -11.90 25.26
C LYS A 323 8.66 -11.27 25.93
N VAL A 324 7.46 -11.82 25.69
CA VAL A 324 6.20 -11.34 26.27
C VAL A 324 6.23 -11.42 27.81
N ILE A 325 6.72 -12.53 28.38
CA ILE A 325 6.81 -12.69 29.84
C ILE A 325 7.81 -11.69 30.44
N ILE A 326 8.96 -11.48 29.81
CA ILE A 326 9.95 -10.48 30.26
C ILE A 326 9.34 -9.07 30.21
N GLN A 327 8.61 -8.76 29.14
CA GLN A 327 7.93 -7.47 28.99
C GLN A 327 6.89 -7.25 30.09
N GLY A 328 6.10 -8.27 30.42
CA GLY A 328 5.07 -8.19 31.47
C GLY A 328 5.67 -7.92 32.84
N LYS A 329 6.72 -8.66 33.20
CA LYS A 329 7.44 -8.42 34.47
C LYS A 329 7.98 -6.99 34.58
N LYS A 330 8.45 -6.41 33.47
CA LYS A 330 8.92 -5.01 33.44
C LYS A 330 7.77 -4.02 33.62
N GLN A 331 6.62 -4.25 32.98
CA GLN A 331 5.44 -3.41 33.13
C GLN A 331 4.90 -3.46 34.57
N ASP A 332 4.79 -4.66 35.15
CA ASP A 332 4.33 -4.84 36.53
C ASP A 332 5.27 -4.17 37.54
N ALA A 333 6.59 -4.32 37.37
CA ALA A 333 7.58 -3.68 38.22
C ALA A 333 7.50 -2.14 38.11
N GLY A 334 7.33 -1.61 36.90
CA GLY A 334 7.14 -0.18 36.66
C GLY A 334 5.86 0.36 37.32
N LEU A 335 4.75 -0.38 37.20
CA LEU A 335 3.47 -0.03 37.82
C LEU A 335 3.58 -0.05 39.35
N ALA A 336 4.18 -1.10 39.92
CA ALA A 336 4.40 -1.20 41.36
C ALA A 336 5.30 -0.06 41.90
N GLN A 337 6.34 0.31 41.16
CA GLN A 337 7.19 1.46 41.52
C GLN A 337 6.41 2.78 41.45
N GLY A 338 5.58 2.98 40.43
CA GLY A 338 4.71 4.15 40.28
C GLY A 338 3.72 4.28 41.43
N LEU A 339 3.05 3.18 41.80
CA LEU A 339 2.11 3.15 42.93
C LEU A 339 2.80 3.48 44.26
N ARG A 340 4.01 2.95 44.50
CA ARG A 340 4.79 3.28 45.71
C ARG A 340 5.12 4.77 45.81
N LYS A 341 5.38 5.45 44.70
CA LYS A 341 5.65 6.90 44.72
C LYS A 341 4.40 7.75 44.93
N MET A 342 3.23 7.26 44.52
CA MET A 342 1.97 8.01 44.64
C MET A 342 1.30 7.82 46.01
N PHE A 343 1.52 6.68 46.67
CA PHE A 343 0.77 6.28 47.88
C PHE A 343 1.65 5.84 49.06
N GLY A 344 2.97 5.83 48.92
CA GLY A 344 3.93 5.49 49.99
C GLY A 344 4.69 6.72 50.45
#